data_AF-A0A974T9I3-F1
#
_entry.id   AF-A0A974T9I3-F1
#
_cell.length_a   1.000
_cell.length_b   1.000
_cell.length_c   1.000
_cell.angle_alpha   90.00
_cell.angle_beta   90.00
_cell.angle_gamma   90.00
#
_symmetry.space_group_name_H-M   'P 1'
#
loop_
_entity.id
_entity.type
_entity.pdbx_description
1 polymer ?
#
loop_
_entity_poly.entity_id
_entity_poly.type
_entity_poly.pdbx_seq_one_letter_code
_entity_poly.pdbx_strand_id
1 'polypeptide(L)'
;MALTTKVIDGDFLMLRIIFPDGRTVTMTAGRDGKSVSVDPDDREIAERLSSIFHWSTDRVGEPGYPFTSLNQMIYGIETLARSAMSVEQFMEGLRDVLEVSGQHPVPEGSVRTPSLTVVDLSPSGNGWFVDARFQSGERFKLAINKASIGWAADPPEPTRDKEVMKLLSGMKGARVSSDEDLALLAMEVAHYSSDIAGWLQVLHSAISEKLRP
;
A
#
# COMPACT_ATOMS: atom_id res chain seq x y z
N MET A 1 0.65 12.78 -12.24
CA MET A 1 1.02 11.81 -11.19
C MET A 1 2.15 12.42 -10.38
N ALA A 2 2.08 12.37 -9.04
CA ALA A 2 3.18 12.89 -8.23
C ALA A 2 4.42 12.00 -8.29
N LEU A 3 5.60 12.60 -8.18
CA LEU A 3 6.87 11.89 -8.05
C LEU A 3 7.20 11.74 -6.56
N THR A 4 7.47 10.52 -6.12
CA THR A 4 7.83 10.26 -4.72
C THR A 4 9.30 9.86 -4.59
N THR A 5 9.93 10.29 -3.51
CA THR A 5 11.26 9.84 -3.08
C THR A 5 11.16 9.46 -1.61
N LYS A 6 11.55 8.23 -1.29
CA LYS A 6 11.49 7.68 0.07
C LYS A 6 12.89 7.31 0.54
N VAL A 7 13.20 7.67 1.78
CA VAL A 7 14.39 7.19 2.50
C VAL A 7 13.94 6.59 3.81
N ILE A 8 14.35 5.35 4.08
CA ILE A 8 14.18 4.67 5.35
C ILE A 8 15.56 4.19 5.78
N ASP A 9 16.07 4.71 6.90
CA ASP A 9 17.36 4.33 7.46
C ASP A 9 17.23 4.19 8.98
N GLY A 10 17.16 2.94 9.46
CA GLY A 10 16.89 2.64 10.87
C GLY A 10 15.57 3.26 11.34
N ASP A 11 15.68 4.19 12.29
CA ASP A 11 14.53 4.92 12.86
C ASP A 11 14.15 6.17 12.05
N PHE A 12 14.94 6.53 11.02
CA PHE A 12 14.71 7.70 10.19
C PHE A 12 13.88 7.36 8.96
N LEU A 13 12.88 8.20 8.72
CA LEU A 13 11.97 8.14 7.60
C LEU A 13 11.89 9.53 6.96
N MET A 14 11.96 9.55 5.63
CA MET A 14 11.69 10.71 4.80
C MET A 14 10.82 10.29 3.62
N LEU A 15 9.76 11.03 3.38
CA LEU A 15 8.98 10.97 2.14
C LEU A 15 8.93 12.36 1.54
N ARG A 16 9.41 12.49 0.30
CA ARG A 16 9.28 13.69 -0.52
C ARG A 16 8.34 13.40 -1.67
N ILE A 17 7.36 14.27 -1.88
CA ILE A 17 6.32 14.16 -2.90
C ILE A 17 6.37 15.43 -3.74
N ILE A 18 6.52 15.29 -5.05
CA ILE A 18 6.47 16.41 -6.00
C ILE A 18 5.21 16.27 -6.84
N PHE A 19 4.28 17.19 -6.69
CA PHE A 19 3.02 17.20 -7.42
C PHE A 19 3.18 17.81 -8.82
N PRO A 20 2.30 17.46 -9.78
CA PRO A 20 2.30 18.02 -11.14
C PRO A 20 2.18 19.54 -11.21
N ASP A 21 1.58 20.17 -10.19
CA ASP A 21 1.45 21.62 -10.06
C ASP A 21 2.75 22.32 -9.59
N GLY A 22 3.82 21.54 -9.36
CA GLY A 22 5.11 22.01 -8.90
C GLY A 22 5.25 22.10 -7.37
N ARG A 23 4.18 21.83 -6.61
CA ARG A 23 4.26 21.81 -5.15
C ARG A 23 5.03 20.59 -4.66
N THR A 24 5.85 20.77 -3.64
CA THR A 24 6.58 19.69 -2.99
C THR A 24 6.13 19.57 -1.55
N VAL A 25 5.79 18.36 -1.12
CA VAL A 25 5.58 18.02 0.29
C VAL A 25 6.75 17.17 0.77
N THR A 26 7.34 17.51 1.91
CA THR A 26 8.37 16.69 2.56
C THR A 26 7.91 16.33 3.96
N MET A 27 7.90 15.05 4.28
CA MET A 27 7.48 14.49 5.57
C MET A 27 8.65 13.72 6.15
N THR A 28 9.02 13.97 7.40
CA THR A 28 10.11 13.26 8.07
C THR A 28 9.71 12.81 9.47
N ALA A 29 10.15 11.63 9.86
CA ALA A 29 10.00 11.11 11.22
C ALA A 29 11.28 10.39 11.62
N GLY A 30 11.79 10.67 12.82
CA GLY A 30 12.94 9.97 13.39
C GLY A 30 13.28 10.45 14.80
N ARG A 31 14.50 10.16 15.26
CA ARG A 31 14.95 10.59 16.61
C ARG A 31 14.93 12.10 16.82
N ASP A 32 15.16 12.86 15.75
CA ASP A 32 15.17 14.33 15.79
C ASP A 32 13.75 14.93 15.75
N GLY A 33 12.72 14.08 15.78
CA GLY A 33 11.32 14.46 15.82
C GLY A 33 10.61 14.20 14.49
N LYS A 34 9.46 14.85 14.35
CA LYS A 34 8.58 14.75 13.18
C LYS A 34 8.44 16.13 12.57
N SER A 35 8.52 16.22 11.25
CA SER A 35 8.28 17.48 10.56
C SER A 35 7.59 17.27 9.22
N VAL A 36 6.82 18.27 8.82
CA VAL A 36 6.23 18.37 7.49
C VAL A 36 6.51 19.76 6.95
N SER A 37 6.94 19.85 5.69
CA SER A 37 7.11 21.10 4.97
C SER A 37 6.47 21.03 3.58
N VAL A 38 6.07 22.20 3.09
CA VAL A 38 5.48 22.40 1.76
C VAL A 38 6.30 23.47 1.05
N ASP A 39 6.59 23.27 -0.24
CA ASP A 39 7.27 24.23 -1.10
C ASP A 39 6.45 24.46 -2.38
N PRO A 40 6.13 25.72 -2.77
CA PRO A 40 6.36 26.95 -2.01
C PRO A 40 5.67 26.93 -0.64
N ASP A 41 6.19 27.72 0.31
CA ASP A 41 5.73 27.74 1.70
C ASP A 41 4.22 28.01 1.79
N ASP A 42 3.50 27.03 2.35
CA ASP A 42 2.07 27.09 2.60
C ASP A 42 1.83 26.55 4.01
N ARG A 43 1.80 27.48 4.96
CA ARG A 43 1.71 27.17 6.38
C ARG A 43 0.43 26.44 6.76
N GLU A 44 -0.70 26.76 6.12
CA GLU A 44 -1.98 26.11 6.41
C GLU A 44 -1.93 24.64 6.00
N ILE A 45 -1.45 24.35 4.79
CA ILE A 45 -1.29 22.98 4.30
C ILE A 45 -0.27 22.21 5.16
N ALA A 46 0.87 22.83 5.49
CA ALA A 46 1.90 22.21 6.31
C ALA A 46 1.38 21.84 7.72
N GLU A 47 0.62 22.73 8.37
CA GLU A 47 0.04 22.47 9.70
C GLU A 47 -1.00 21.34 9.63
N ARG A 48 -1.87 21.31 8.61
CA ARG A 48 -2.89 20.25 8.45
C ARG A 48 -2.25 18.88 8.18
N LEU A 49 -1.25 18.83 7.30
CA LEU A 49 -0.51 17.59 7.01
C LEU A 49 0.30 17.13 8.23
N SER A 50 0.95 18.05 8.95
CA SER A 50 1.67 17.74 10.18
C SER A 50 0.74 17.12 11.23
N SER A 51 -0.47 17.68 11.43
CA SER A 51 -1.44 17.11 12.37
C SER A 51 -1.83 15.68 12.02
N ILE A 52 -2.11 15.39 10.75
CA ILE A 52 -2.49 14.05 10.27
C ILE A 52 -1.32 13.07 10.43
N PHE A 53 -0.13 13.48 9.96
CA PHE A 53 1.07 12.66 9.98
C PHE A 53 1.55 12.36 11.40
N HIS A 54 1.55 13.35 12.30
CA HIS A 54 1.99 13.17 13.68
C HIS A 54 1.06 12.23 14.43
N TRP A 55 -0.25 12.45 14.31
CA TRP A 55 -1.25 11.56 14.91
C TRP A 55 -1.08 10.12 14.43
N SER A 56 -0.89 9.91 13.13
CA SER A 56 -0.73 8.57 12.56
C SER A 56 0.54 7.89 13.05
N THR A 57 1.67 8.59 12.97
CA THR A 57 2.96 8.09 13.44
C THR A 57 2.98 7.75 14.94
N ASP A 58 2.22 8.48 15.78
CA ASP A 58 2.10 8.19 17.22
C ASP A 58 1.31 6.90 17.51
N ARG A 59 0.39 6.52 16.63
CA ARG A 59 -0.48 5.34 16.81
C ARG A 59 0.05 4.07 16.16
N VAL A 60 1.14 4.18 15.41
CA VAL A 60 1.78 3.01 14.80
C VAL A 60 2.08 1.96 15.87
N GLY A 61 1.54 0.76 15.69
CA GLY A 61 1.69 -0.35 16.64
C GLY A 61 0.67 -0.37 17.78
N GLU A 62 -0.23 0.61 17.88
CA GLU A 62 -1.37 0.55 18.81
C GLU A 62 -2.37 -0.54 18.37
N PRO A 63 -2.95 -1.31 19.31
CA PRO A 63 -4.01 -2.26 18.99
C PRO A 63 -5.21 -1.56 18.33
N GLY A 64 -5.59 -2.04 17.14
CA GLY A 64 -6.70 -1.47 16.38
C GLY A 64 -6.34 -0.33 15.44
N TYR A 65 -5.06 0.07 15.36
CA TYR A 65 -4.58 0.98 14.33
C TYR A 65 -4.13 0.16 13.08
N PRO A 66 -4.46 0.60 11.85
CA PRO A 66 -4.19 -0.18 10.62
C PRO A 66 -2.70 -0.38 10.32
N PHE A 67 -1.80 0.42 10.90
CA PHE A 67 -0.36 0.32 10.64
C PHE A 67 0.40 -0.18 11.86
N THR A 68 1.12 -1.28 11.67
CA THR A 68 1.97 -1.90 12.72
C THR A 68 3.41 -1.42 12.69
N SER A 69 3.82 -0.72 11.61
CA SER A 69 5.15 -0.09 11.50
C SER A 69 5.09 1.21 10.69
N LEU A 70 6.08 2.08 10.93
CA LEU A 70 6.25 3.33 10.17
C LEU A 70 6.46 3.07 8.68
N ASN A 71 7.06 1.95 8.34
CA ASN A 71 7.24 1.52 6.95
C ASN A 71 5.88 1.29 6.28
N GLN A 72 5.00 0.49 6.88
CA GLN A 72 3.65 0.24 6.34
C GLN A 72 2.86 1.54 6.17
N MET A 73 2.89 2.41 7.18
CA MET A 73 2.25 3.72 7.12
C MET A 73 2.77 4.55 5.94
N ILE A 74 4.10 4.63 5.76
CA ILE A 74 4.67 5.43 4.67
C ILE A 74 4.43 4.84 3.30
N TYR A 75 4.33 3.51 3.18
CA TYR A 75 3.92 2.86 1.94
C TYR A 75 2.48 3.24 1.59
N GLY A 76 1.56 3.26 2.55
CA GLY A 76 0.18 3.74 2.33
C GLY A 76 0.14 5.20 1.85
N ILE A 77 0.91 6.06 2.52
CA ILE A 77 1.03 7.49 2.16
C ILE A 77 1.65 7.67 0.78
N GLU A 78 2.69 6.90 0.44
CA GLU A 78 3.36 6.95 -0.86
C GLU A 78 2.42 6.51 -2.01
N THR A 79 1.67 5.43 -1.81
CA THR A 79 0.70 4.94 -2.81
C THR A 79 -0.36 5.98 -3.10
N LEU A 80 -0.90 6.62 -2.06
CA LEU A 80 -1.84 7.72 -2.21
C LEU A 80 -1.22 8.92 -2.90
N ALA A 81 0.00 9.30 -2.53
CA ALA A 81 0.72 10.41 -3.15
C ALA A 81 0.87 10.20 -4.66
N ARG A 82 1.21 8.98 -5.08
CA ARG A 82 1.32 8.63 -6.50
C ARG A 82 -0.03 8.78 -7.23
N SER A 83 -1.16 8.44 -6.63
CA SER A 83 -2.46 8.62 -7.29
C SER A 83 -2.98 10.06 -7.29
N ALA A 84 -2.42 10.94 -6.45
CA ALA A 84 -2.82 12.33 -6.35
C ALA A 84 -2.22 13.24 -7.44
N MET A 85 -3.04 14.20 -7.89
CA MET A 85 -2.68 15.22 -8.88
C MET A 85 -2.41 16.59 -8.25
N SER A 86 -2.80 16.80 -6.99
CA SER A 86 -2.49 17.99 -6.21
C SER A 86 -2.35 17.66 -4.72
N VAL A 87 -1.82 18.61 -3.95
CA VAL A 87 -1.67 18.48 -2.49
C VAL A 87 -3.02 18.35 -1.79
N GLU A 88 -4.06 19.04 -2.29
CA GLU A 88 -5.42 18.98 -1.75
C GLU A 88 -6.01 17.59 -1.91
N GLN A 89 -5.91 17.00 -3.10
CA GLN A 89 -6.39 15.63 -3.36
C GLN A 89 -5.64 14.63 -2.49
N PHE A 90 -4.33 14.82 -2.31
CA PHE A 90 -3.53 14.02 -1.40
C PHE A 90 -4.02 14.16 0.05
N MET A 91 -4.25 15.38 0.55
CA MET A 91 -4.74 15.61 1.92
C MET A 91 -6.11 14.99 2.19
N GLU A 92 -7.02 15.04 1.23
CA GLU A 92 -8.35 14.42 1.34
C GLU A 92 -8.22 12.91 1.50
N GLY A 93 -7.48 12.24 0.61
CA GLY A 93 -7.28 10.79 0.72
C GLY A 93 -6.41 10.37 1.91
N LEU A 94 -5.56 11.26 2.44
CA LEU A 94 -4.62 10.92 3.50
C LEU A 94 -5.35 10.60 4.81
N ARG A 95 -6.48 11.28 5.06
CA ARG A 95 -7.31 11.04 6.24
C ARG A 95 -7.96 9.66 6.19
N ASP A 96 -8.39 9.24 5.01
CA ASP A 96 -9.01 7.94 4.79
C ASP A 96 -7.97 6.82 4.91
N VAL A 97 -6.81 6.98 4.27
CA VAL A 97 -5.70 6.02 4.33
C VAL A 97 -5.17 5.86 5.75
N LEU A 98 -5.14 6.95 6.53
CA LEU A 98 -4.63 6.92 7.90
C LEU A 98 -5.71 6.67 8.96
N GLU A 99 -6.96 6.42 8.56
CA GLU A 99 -8.13 6.23 9.43
C GLU A 99 -8.25 7.29 10.55
N VAL A 100 -7.93 8.55 10.23
CA VAL A 100 -8.00 9.65 11.20
C VAL A 100 -9.45 9.95 11.54
N SER A 101 -9.96 9.37 12.63
CA SER A 101 -11.34 9.57 13.08
C SER A 101 -11.57 11.00 13.58
N GLY A 102 -12.38 11.77 12.84
CA GLY A 102 -12.90 13.09 13.24
C GLY A 102 -13.89 13.74 12.25
N GLN A 103 -15.14 13.26 12.25
CA GLN A 103 -16.44 13.86 11.81
C GLN A 103 -16.50 14.97 10.72
N HIS A 104 -17.11 14.68 9.55
CA HIS A 104 -18.46 15.12 9.10
C HIS A 104 -18.88 14.47 7.74
N PRO A 105 -20.19 14.41 7.38
CA PRO A 105 -20.79 13.30 6.62
C PRO A 105 -21.09 13.55 5.11
N VAL A 106 -20.92 12.48 4.30
CA VAL A 106 -21.80 11.92 3.20
C VAL A 106 -22.11 12.83 1.97
N PRO A 107 -22.28 12.35 0.69
CA PRO A 107 -22.71 11.01 0.23
C PRO A 107 -21.94 10.31 -0.91
N GLU A 108 -22.04 8.98 -0.82
CA GLU A 108 -22.25 7.95 -1.86
C GLU A 108 -21.55 8.05 -3.23
N GLY A 109 -20.67 7.07 -3.45
CA GLY A 109 -20.17 6.68 -4.77
C GLY A 109 -19.21 5.50 -4.70
N SER A 110 -19.70 4.29 -4.37
CA SER A 110 -18.99 3.00 -4.44
C SER A 110 -17.53 2.98 -3.96
N VAL A 111 -17.30 3.22 -2.67
CA VAL A 111 -16.04 2.81 -2.04
C VAL A 111 -16.17 1.31 -1.75
N ARG A 112 -15.32 0.49 -2.39
CA ARG A 112 -15.14 -0.91 -1.97
C ARG A 112 -14.60 -0.87 -0.55
N THR A 113 -15.43 -1.21 0.42
CA THR A 113 -15.01 -1.41 1.80
C THR A 113 -13.86 -2.42 1.82
N PRO A 114 -12.69 -2.11 2.41
CA PRO A 114 -11.66 -3.11 2.60
C PRO A 114 -12.26 -4.27 3.40
N SER A 115 -12.09 -5.48 2.88
CA SER A 115 -12.28 -6.68 3.70
C SER A 115 -11.29 -6.62 4.86
N LEU A 116 -11.67 -7.06 6.07
CA LEU A 116 -10.77 -7.14 7.25
C LEU A 116 -9.68 -8.23 7.07
N THR A 117 -9.17 -8.38 5.85
CA THR A 117 -8.12 -9.31 5.45
C THR A 117 -6.80 -8.77 6.01
N VAL A 118 -6.17 -9.56 6.87
CA VAL A 118 -4.86 -9.23 7.41
C VAL A 118 -3.82 -9.66 6.38
N VAL A 119 -2.98 -8.74 5.92
CA VAL A 119 -1.93 -9.05 4.95
C VAL A 119 -0.59 -8.53 5.44
N ASP A 120 0.37 -9.43 5.60
CA ASP A 120 1.75 -9.10 5.91
C ASP A 120 2.59 -9.13 4.64
N LEU A 121 3.24 -8.01 4.34
CA LEU A 121 4.28 -7.93 3.32
C LEU A 121 5.64 -7.81 4.00
N SER A 122 6.55 -8.71 3.69
CA SER A 122 7.90 -8.70 4.24
C SER A 122 8.97 -8.97 3.18
N PRO A 123 10.13 -8.29 3.23
CA PRO A 123 11.27 -8.67 2.43
C PRO A 123 11.87 -9.98 2.98
N SER A 124 12.35 -10.84 2.10
CA SER A 124 13.08 -12.07 2.46
C SER A 124 14.25 -12.30 1.55
N GLY A 125 15.45 -12.02 2.04
CA GLY A 125 16.69 -12.17 1.29
C GLY A 125 16.65 -11.38 -0.02
N ASN A 126 16.54 -12.08 -1.15
CA ASN A 126 16.47 -11.50 -2.51
C ASN A 126 15.04 -11.45 -3.09
N GLY A 127 14.03 -11.32 -2.24
CA GLY A 127 12.62 -11.43 -2.65
C GLY A 127 11.65 -10.85 -1.64
N TRP A 128 10.37 -11.11 -1.88
CA TRP A 128 9.22 -10.60 -1.13
C TRP A 128 8.31 -11.75 -0.71
N PHE A 129 7.75 -11.63 0.48
CA PHE A 129 6.75 -12.54 1.03
C PHE A 129 5.46 -11.77 1.28
N VAL A 130 4.35 -12.31 0.80
CA VAL A 130 3.00 -11.88 1.10
C VAL A 130 2.32 -12.99 1.88
N ASP A 131 1.88 -12.74 3.11
CA ASP A 131 1.08 -13.66 3.93
C ASP A 131 -0.28 -13.01 4.13
N ALA A 132 -1.32 -13.53 3.48
CA ALA A 132 -2.67 -12.98 3.55
C ALA A 132 -3.58 -13.94 4.31
N ARG A 133 -4.40 -13.39 5.21
CA ARG A 133 -5.43 -14.09 5.98
C ARG A 133 -6.77 -13.40 5.79
N PHE A 134 -7.68 -14.11 5.13
CA PHE A 134 -9.01 -13.66 4.82
C PHE A 134 -9.99 -13.84 5.98
N GLN A 135 -11.09 -13.09 5.95
CA GLN A 135 -12.18 -13.23 6.92
C GLN A 135 -12.83 -14.61 6.87
N SER A 136 -12.85 -15.24 5.69
CA SER A 136 -13.33 -16.62 5.50
C SER A 136 -12.53 -17.65 6.33
N GLY A 137 -11.35 -17.26 6.84
CA GLY A 137 -10.41 -18.15 7.52
C GLY A 137 -9.34 -18.71 6.57
N GLU A 138 -9.55 -18.57 5.26
CA GLU A 138 -8.57 -18.94 4.24
C GLU A 138 -7.31 -18.08 4.35
N ARG A 139 -6.17 -18.65 3.95
CA ARG A 139 -4.89 -17.95 3.92
C ARG A 139 -4.12 -18.30 2.68
N PHE A 140 -3.28 -17.38 2.24
CA PHE A 140 -2.23 -17.72 1.30
C PHE A 140 -0.88 -17.16 1.71
N LYS A 141 0.16 -17.84 1.25
CA LYS A 141 1.53 -17.36 1.29
C LYS A 141 2.09 -17.31 -0.11
N LEU A 142 2.62 -16.15 -0.47
CA LEU A 142 3.28 -15.91 -1.74
C LEU A 142 4.73 -15.53 -1.49
N ALA A 143 5.65 -16.27 -2.08
CA ALA A 143 7.07 -15.99 -2.06
C ALA A 143 7.52 -15.62 -3.47
N ILE A 144 8.04 -14.41 -3.67
CA ILE A 144 8.46 -13.90 -4.96
C ILE A 144 9.94 -13.58 -4.86
N ASN A 145 10.78 -14.25 -5.64
CA ASN A 145 12.21 -13.92 -5.72
C ASN A 145 12.66 -13.90 -7.18
N LYS A 146 13.86 -13.41 -7.45
CA LYS A 146 14.35 -13.24 -8.84
C LYS A 146 14.21 -14.50 -9.72
N ALA A 147 14.36 -15.70 -9.15
CA ALA A 147 14.37 -16.96 -9.87
C ALA A 147 13.01 -17.67 -9.91
N SER A 148 12.12 -17.44 -8.95
CA SER A 148 10.89 -18.21 -8.81
C SER A 148 9.75 -17.47 -8.09
N ILE A 149 8.55 -18.03 -8.23
CA ILE A 149 7.39 -17.70 -7.42
C ILE A 149 6.97 -18.99 -6.71
N GLY A 150 6.69 -18.90 -5.41
CA GLY A 150 6.12 -19.95 -4.60
C GLY A 150 4.75 -19.50 -4.07
N TRP A 151 3.79 -20.41 -4.09
CA TRP A 151 2.44 -20.20 -3.60
C TRP A 151 2.04 -21.35 -2.70
N ALA A 152 1.34 -21.05 -1.61
CA ALA A 152 0.66 -22.03 -0.77
C ALA A 152 -0.64 -21.44 -0.24
N ALA A 153 -1.72 -22.22 -0.27
CA ALA A 153 -3.01 -21.88 0.32
C ALA A 153 -3.32 -22.78 1.53
N ASP A 154 -4.04 -22.24 2.49
CA ASP A 154 -4.61 -22.98 3.63
C ASP A 154 -6.11 -22.60 3.77
N PRO A 155 -7.06 -23.53 3.55
CA PRO A 155 -6.85 -24.92 3.16
C PRO A 155 -6.24 -25.05 1.75
N PRO A 156 -5.57 -26.18 1.43
CA PRO A 156 -4.99 -26.40 0.10
C PRO A 156 -6.06 -26.38 -1.01
N GLU A 157 -5.78 -25.69 -2.10
CA GLU A 157 -6.73 -25.54 -3.23
C GLU A 157 -6.11 -25.95 -4.57
N PRO A 158 -6.01 -27.25 -4.88
CA PRO A 158 -5.25 -27.75 -6.03
C PRO A 158 -5.68 -27.20 -7.39
N THR A 159 -6.95 -26.83 -7.53
CA THR A 159 -7.51 -26.25 -8.76
C THR A 159 -7.05 -24.80 -8.94
N ARG A 160 -7.11 -23.99 -7.88
CA ARG A 160 -6.72 -22.56 -7.92
C ARG A 160 -5.20 -22.39 -7.91
N ASP A 161 -4.46 -23.27 -7.25
CA ASP A 161 -2.99 -23.25 -7.21
C ASP A 161 -2.37 -23.19 -8.61
N LYS A 162 -2.89 -23.98 -9.56
CA LYS A 162 -2.41 -23.99 -10.95
C LYS A 162 -2.69 -22.67 -11.66
N GLU A 163 -3.85 -22.06 -11.42
CA GLU A 163 -4.24 -20.80 -12.04
C GLU A 163 -3.42 -19.64 -11.50
N VAL A 164 -3.26 -19.56 -10.17
CA VAL A 164 -2.41 -18.58 -9.49
C VAL A 164 -0.98 -18.66 -10.00
N MET A 165 -0.40 -19.86 -10.04
CA MET A 165 0.97 -20.06 -10.48
C MET A 165 1.16 -19.72 -11.96
N LYS A 166 0.19 -20.03 -12.83
CA LYS A 166 0.24 -19.67 -14.26
C LYS A 166 0.20 -18.15 -14.45
N LEU A 167 -0.70 -17.47 -13.73
CA LEU A 167 -0.89 -16.02 -13.82
C LEU A 167 0.36 -15.26 -13.35
N LEU A 168 0.85 -15.58 -12.15
CA LEU A 168 1.99 -14.89 -11.54
C LEU A 168 3.30 -15.16 -12.29
N SER A 169 3.52 -16.40 -12.74
CA SER A 169 4.72 -16.74 -13.54
C SER A 169 4.70 -16.06 -14.91
N GLY A 170 3.52 -15.89 -15.51
CA GLY A 170 3.34 -15.16 -16.76
C GLY A 170 3.74 -13.68 -16.65
N MET A 171 3.27 -12.99 -15.60
CA MET A 171 3.64 -11.60 -15.28
C MET A 171 5.15 -11.44 -15.07
N LYS A 172 5.76 -12.33 -14.28
CA LYS A 172 7.20 -12.29 -14.01
C LYS A 172 8.02 -12.54 -15.28
N GLY A 173 7.62 -13.50 -16.10
CA GLY A 173 8.27 -13.84 -17.37
C GLY A 173 8.21 -12.70 -18.39
N ALA A 174 7.13 -11.93 -18.38
CA ALA A 174 6.94 -10.78 -19.26
C ALA A 174 7.82 -9.56 -18.88
N ARG A 175 8.48 -9.57 -17.71
CA ARG A 175 9.30 -8.46 -17.16
C ARG A 175 8.60 -7.09 -17.12
N VAL A 176 7.27 -7.09 -17.07
CA VAL A 176 6.45 -5.86 -17.09
C VAL A 176 6.46 -5.16 -15.72
N SER A 177 6.89 -5.84 -14.66
CA SER A 177 6.91 -5.29 -13.29
C SER A 177 8.04 -5.92 -12.49
N SER A 178 8.59 -5.18 -11.52
CA SER A 178 9.60 -5.71 -10.60
C SER A 178 9.00 -6.74 -9.63
N ASP A 179 9.85 -7.51 -8.95
CA ASP A 179 9.40 -8.47 -7.94
C ASP A 179 8.67 -7.76 -6.76
N GLU A 180 9.07 -6.53 -6.45
CA GLU A 180 8.41 -5.67 -5.46
C GLU A 180 7.03 -5.23 -5.95
N ASP A 181 6.92 -4.74 -7.18
CA ASP A 181 5.64 -4.31 -7.77
C ASP A 181 4.63 -5.46 -7.83
N LEU A 182 5.10 -6.69 -8.10
CA LEU A 182 4.27 -7.88 -8.10
C LEU A 182 3.78 -8.24 -6.69
N ALA A 183 4.65 -8.12 -5.68
CA ALA A 183 4.30 -8.39 -4.29
C ALA A 183 3.32 -7.33 -3.75
N LEU A 184 3.54 -6.06 -4.07
CA LEU A 184 2.65 -4.95 -3.72
C LEU A 184 1.27 -5.12 -4.37
N LEU A 185 1.23 -5.47 -5.66
CA LEU A 185 -0.04 -5.73 -6.35
C LEU A 185 -0.80 -6.90 -5.71
N ALA A 186 -0.10 -8.00 -5.41
CA ALA A 186 -0.72 -9.17 -4.77
C ALA A 186 -1.28 -8.83 -3.38
N MET A 187 -0.55 -8.02 -2.61
CA MET A 187 -0.96 -7.54 -1.28
C MET A 187 -2.15 -6.58 -1.36
N GLU A 188 -2.11 -5.60 -2.27
CA GLU A 188 -3.17 -4.61 -2.47
C GLU A 188 -4.48 -5.30 -2.86
N VAL A 189 -4.43 -6.21 -3.82
CA VAL A 189 -5.61 -6.98 -4.23
C VAL A 189 -6.16 -7.82 -3.07
N ALA A 190 -5.30 -8.35 -2.20
CA ALA A 190 -5.72 -9.13 -1.03
C ALA A 190 -6.46 -8.27 0.01
N HIS A 191 -6.06 -7.01 0.22
CA HIS A 191 -6.77 -6.09 1.12
C HIS A 191 -8.24 -5.87 0.73
N TYR A 192 -8.54 -5.90 -0.57
CA TYR A 192 -9.89 -5.69 -1.10
C TYR A 192 -10.64 -6.98 -1.43
N SER A 193 -10.13 -8.13 -1.01
CA SER A 193 -10.70 -9.44 -1.32
C SER A 193 -11.10 -10.18 -0.05
N SER A 194 -12.33 -10.69 -0.03
CA SER A 194 -12.89 -11.40 1.13
C SER A 194 -12.44 -12.86 1.24
N ASP A 195 -11.92 -13.43 0.16
CA ASP A 195 -11.47 -14.83 0.02
C ASP A 195 -10.43 -14.97 -1.12
N ILE A 196 -9.84 -16.16 -1.25
CA ILE A 196 -8.85 -16.48 -2.29
C ILE A 196 -9.44 -16.36 -3.70
N ALA A 197 -10.72 -16.70 -3.88
CA ALA A 197 -11.38 -16.69 -5.18
C ALA A 197 -11.55 -15.25 -5.72
N GLY A 198 -12.03 -14.34 -4.86
CA GLY A 198 -12.14 -12.92 -5.14
C GLY A 198 -10.78 -12.29 -5.38
N TRP A 199 -9.78 -12.67 -4.57
CA TRP A 199 -8.40 -12.23 -4.78
C TRP A 199 -7.88 -12.60 -6.17
N LEU A 200 -8.03 -13.86 -6.58
CA LEU A 200 -7.57 -14.32 -7.89
C LEU A 200 -8.30 -13.61 -9.04
N GLN A 201 -9.61 -13.39 -8.90
CA GLN A 201 -10.41 -12.70 -9.92
C GLN A 201 -9.99 -11.23 -10.11
N VAL A 202 -9.78 -10.50 -9.01
CA VAL A 202 -9.35 -9.10 -9.06
C VAL A 202 -7.91 -9.00 -9.55
N LEU A 203 -7.04 -9.92 -9.13
CA LEU A 203 -5.65 -9.98 -9.56
C LEU A 203 -5.55 -10.23 -11.07
N HIS A 204 -6.37 -11.15 -11.60
CA HIS A 204 -6.46 -11.41 -13.04
C HIS A 204 -6.87 -10.15 -13.82
N SER A 205 -7.85 -9.40 -13.31
CA SER A 205 -8.31 -8.14 -13.92
C SER A 205 -7.20 -7.08 -13.93
N ALA A 206 -6.54 -6.86 -12.78
CA ALA A 206 -5.47 -5.87 -12.64
C ALA A 206 -4.24 -6.19 -13.51
N ILE A 207 -3.90 -7.47 -13.63
CA ILE A 207 -2.81 -7.93 -14.51
C ILE A 207 -3.19 -7.75 -15.98
N SER A 208 -4.43 -8.09 -16.36
CA SER A 208 -4.88 -7.95 -17.74
C SER A 208 -4.93 -6.49 -18.18
N GLU A 209 -5.24 -5.54 -17.29
CA GLU A 209 -5.15 -4.11 -17.56
C GLU A 209 -3.70 -3.63 -17.75
N LYS A 210 -2.77 -4.10 -16.91
CA LYS A 210 -1.33 -3.77 -17.04
C LYS A 210 -0.66 -4.35 -18.30
N LEU A 211 -1.24 -5.40 -18.89
CA LEU A 211 -0.74 -6.05 -20.10
C LEU A 211 -1.40 -5.55 -21.39
N ARG A 212 -2.34 -4.58 -21.33
CA ARG A 212 -2.86 -3.94 -22.53
C ARG A 212 -1.78 -3.04 -23.15
N PRO A 213 -1.57 -3.12 -24.48
CA PRO A 213 -0.57 -2.30 -25.19
C PRO A 213 -0.93 -0.82 -25.21
#